data_AF-A0A3A4TS39-F1
#
_entry.id   AF-A0A3A4TS39-F1
#
_cell.length_a   1.000
_cell.length_b   1.000
_cell.length_c   1.000
_cell.angle_alpha   90.00
_cell.angle_beta   90.00
_cell.angle_gamma   90.00
#
_symmetry.space_group_name_H-M   'P 1'
#
loop_
_entity.id
_entity.type
_entity.pdbx_description
1 polymer ?
#
loop_
_entity_poly.entity_id
_entity_poly.type
_entity_poly.pdbx_seq_one_letter_code
_entity_poly.pdbx_strand_id
1 'polypeptide(L)'
;MSQPALLSQLALSTRPTEAPTKIDVTGKIRGPIHIRRGRSHPREPFQAGTYSGVLDNQDRRFDPTFAGEIENYCKDPTFERGVGSIPGLSSGWTRWLSSSELNGQITFLQDIGTPRGVGYSQCVLTMFPLSGLTATRRVTVMETEYASTVPGDSWSLKATLDVSVISGCAIRIVIQIRQADDTLVGEYGSSSLTAVTGDWVMLEVLNVVAPVLSAKVRAMLDITNLDNGDTFTVRIDDVQLQSGPTVTHYPVIGGLDNCRWAGAAHNSYSYYGGPYYGNLKPTRRLWQSAVWAGVTYPMFAGYVDGWPPAFEVGDFYVTLTATDGFKVLAKKILNKAYAEQLSSERVNEVLDDIGWTTGDAWVLDSLSNSQLGTSTILAPTSGDRYVMLGKTTVQAQTFTASDKVDALAHLQDVEKAEYGQLFMGREGALYFRDRHYLLRPDHQTPKAIFGDGGGDELPYVDFEPSYDDSELYNEVVCQRKNGAAQTASDGASKFDHFARTLPDTDLLAASDSEMADRANWLLARRKDPQWRIKTIVLDPEGDDRLWPIVLGTEIGDRYTIRRRPGGGALIEADYEVQCIEVLISEEFRWQFIWTLWPSDPTKYWHVTNGDDEFAPYAVLGETTVLGY
;
A
#
# COMPACT_ATOMS: atom_id res chain seq x y z
N MET A 1 -17.25 -9.31 12.98
CA MET A 1 -17.19 -7.98 12.37
C MET A 1 -16.05 -7.97 11.38
N SER A 2 -16.26 -7.37 10.21
CA SER A 2 -15.21 -7.29 9.17
C SER A 2 -14.23 -6.18 9.53
N GLN A 3 -12.95 -6.37 9.24
CA GLN A 3 -11.95 -5.30 9.28
C GLN A 3 -11.75 -4.73 7.86
N PRO A 4 -11.36 -3.46 7.70
CA PRO A 4 -10.95 -2.92 6.42
C PRO A 4 -9.73 -3.66 5.87
N ALA A 5 -9.69 -3.85 4.56
CA ALA A 5 -8.48 -4.34 3.89
C ALA A 5 -7.48 -3.19 3.75
N LEU A 6 -6.23 -3.42 4.15
CA LEU A 6 -5.15 -2.44 3.90
C LEU A 6 -4.82 -2.38 2.40
N LEU A 7 -4.37 -1.22 1.95
CA LEU A 7 -3.73 -1.03 0.65
C LEU A 7 -2.50 -0.15 0.83
N SER A 8 -1.33 -0.76 0.68
CA SER A 8 -0.03 -0.11 0.91
C SER A 8 0.75 -0.09 -0.40
N GLN A 9 1.11 1.10 -0.87
CA GLN A 9 1.74 1.28 -2.17
C GLN A 9 3.01 2.11 -2.06
N LEU A 10 4.00 1.77 -2.91
CA LEU A 10 5.27 2.47 -3.00
C LEU A 10 5.56 2.91 -4.45
N ALA A 11 6.36 3.95 -4.64
CA ALA A 11 6.90 4.31 -5.96
C ALA A 11 8.43 4.28 -5.90
N LEU A 12 9.03 3.13 -6.24
CA LEU A 12 10.47 2.89 -6.10
C LEU A 12 11.28 3.20 -7.35
N SER A 13 10.70 3.04 -8.54
CA SER A 13 11.39 3.24 -9.82
C SER A 13 11.40 4.70 -10.28
N THR A 14 10.42 5.50 -9.88
CA THR A 14 10.21 6.88 -10.35
C THR A 14 10.74 7.90 -9.35
N ARG A 15 11.31 9.01 -9.82
CA ARG A 15 11.77 10.08 -8.92
C ARG A 15 10.59 10.70 -8.16
N PRO A 16 10.83 11.34 -7.00
CA PRO A 16 9.74 11.90 -6.20
C PRO A 16 8.98 13.03 -6.92
N THR A 17 9.63 13.69 -7.88
CA THR A 17 9.09 14.75 -8.73
C THR A 17 8.56 14.24 -10.07
N GLU A 18 8.35 12.93 -10.23
CA GLU A 18 7.85 12.33 -11.47
C GLU A 18 6.53 11.58 -11.19
N ALA A 19 5.88 11.14 -12.27
CA ALA A 19 4.61 10.44 -12.16
C ALA A 19 4.87 9.11 -11.48
N PRO A 20 4.22 8.82 -10.34
CA PRO A 20 4.59 7.66 -9.59
C PRO A 20 4.12 6.38 -10.27
N THR A 21 5.04 5.46 -10.55
CA THR A 21 4.68 4.08 -10.85
C THR A 21 4.48 3.34 -9.53
N LYS A 22 3.22 3.16 -9.15
CA LYS A 22 2.86 2.50 -7.88
C LYS A 22 3.06 1.00 -7.97
N ILE A 23 3.75 0.44 -6.99
CA ILE A 23 3.81 -0.99 -6.71
C ILE A 23 2.97 -1.28 -5.48
N ASP A 24 2.22 -2.38 -5.51
CA ASP A 24 1.48 -2.86 -4.34
C ASP A 24 2.42 -3.67 -3.44
N VAL A 25 2.50 -3.28 -2.16
CA VAL A 25 3.26 -3.99 -1.12
C VAL A 25 2.38 -4.44 0.04
N THR A 26 1.05 -4.42 -0.13
CA THR A 26 0.07 -4.79 0.90
C THR A 26 0.35 -6.16 1.50
N GLY A 27 0.60 -7.17 0.66
CA GLY A 27 0.90 -8.53 1.13
C GLY A 27 2.20 -8.67 1.94
N LYS A 28 3.03 -7.63 1.96
CA LYS A 28 4.28 -7.57 2.72
C LYS A 28 4.12 -6.84 4.06
N ILE A 29 3.00 -6.18 4.34
CA ILE A 29 2.77 -5.57 5.65
C ILE A 29 2.63 -6.67 6.71
N ARG A 30 3.30 -6.50 7.85
CA ARG A 30 3.21 -7.38 9.02
C ARG A 30 2.77 -6.67 10.30
N GLY A 31 2.78 -5.35 10.30
CA GLY A 31 2.40 -4.55 11.47
C GLY A 31 3.51 -4.49 12.54
N PRO A 32 3.43 -3.56 13.49
CA PRO A 32 2.38 -2.56 13.64
C PRO A 32 2.45 -1.46 12.56
N ILE A 33 1.33 -0.76 12.35
CA ILE A 33 1.29 0.50 11.60
C ILE A 33 0.92 1.61 12.56
N HIS A 34 1.62 2.73 12.46
CA HIS A 34 1.30 3.96 13.15
C HIS A 34 1.28 5.12 12.16
N ILE A 35 0.15 5.81 12.07
CA ILE A 35 0.00 7.08 11.33
C ILE A 35 -0.37 8.18 12.31
N ARG A 36 0.28 9.35 12.19
CA ARG A 36 -0.10 10.54 12.93
C ARG A 36 -0.12 11.75 12.00
N ARG A 37 -1.21 12.53 12.02
CA ARG A 37 -1.36 13.79 11.26
C ARG A 37 -2.03 14.85 12.12
N GLY A 38 -1.52 16.07 12.11
CA GLY A 38 -2.16 17.20 12.80
C GLY A 38 -1.28 17.86 13.87
N ARG A 39 -1.92 18.50 14.85
CA ARG A 39 -1.28 19.23 15.96
C ARG A 39 -1.90 18.92 17.30
N SER A 40 -1.13 19.09 18.36
CA SER A 40 -1.59 18.83 19.72
C SER A 40 -2.38 20.00 20.32
N HIS A 41 -2.20 21.21 19.80
CA HIS A 41 -2.86 22.41 20.31
C HIS A 41 -3.16 23.43 19.18
N PRO A 42 -4.32 24.12 19.17
CA PRO A 42 -4.74 24.99 18.05
C PRO A 42 -3.84 26.20 17.75
N ARG A 43 -2.97 26.59 18.68
CA ARG A 43 -2.02 27.70 18.46
C ARG A 43 -0.64 27.24 18.01
N GLU A 44 -0.40 25.93 17.99
CA GLU A 44 0.84 25.38 17.48
C GLU A 44 0.73 25.22 15.95
N PRO A 45 1.85 25.38 15.23
CA PRO A 45 1.87 25.02 13.83
C PRO A 45 1.55 23.53 13.66
N PHE A 46 0.87 23.20 12.58
CA PHE A 46 0.72 21.80 12.20
C PHE A 46 2.08 21.13 12.00
N GLN A 47 2.20 19.92 12.55
CA GLN A 47 3.41 19.13 12.43
C GLN A 47 3.37 18.29 11.17
N ALA A 48 4.53 17.94 10.64
CA ALA A 48 4.63 16.99 9.55
C ALA A 48 4.02 15.65 9.98
N GLY A 49 3.10 15.14 9.18
CA GLY A 49 2.51 13.84 9.37
C GLY A 49 3.54 12.73 9.19
N THR A 50 3.40 11.67 9.97
CA THR A 50 4.33 10.54 10.00
C THR A 50 3.60 9.22 9.77
N TYR A 51 4.28 8.31 9.10
CA TYR A 51 3.92 6.90 8.96
C TYR A 51 5.08 6.03 9.46
N SER A 52 4.76 4.97 10.18
CA SER A 52 5.66 3.86 10.47
C SER A 52 4.91 2.56 10.21
N GLY A 53 5.55 1.62 9.51
CA GLY A 53 4.99 0.29 9.24
C GLY A 53 6.08 -0.76 9.09
N VAL A 54 5.79 -1.99 9.46
CA VAL A 54 6.75 -3.11 9.33
C VAL A 54 6.43 -3.94 8.09
N LEU A 55 7.47 -4.16 7.27
CA LEU A 55 7.45 -4.97 6.06
C LEU A 55 8.19 -6.29 6.27
N ASP A 56 7.60 -7.37 5.77
CA ASP A 56 8.24 -8.66 5.56
C ASP A 56 9.34 -8.53 4.52
N ASN A 57 10.55 -8.85 4.96
CA ASN A 57 11.78 -8.81 4.20
C ASN A 57 12.54 -10.15 4.26
N GLN A 58 11.84 -11.28 4.45
CA GLN A 58 12.43 -12.65 4.46
C GLN A 58 13.22 -12.96 3.19
N ASP A 59 12.76 -12.43 2.06
CA ASP A 59 13.42 -12.54 0.76
C ASP A 59 14.42 -11.39 0.49
N ARG A 60 14.71 -10.55 1.49
CA ARG A 60 15.64 -9.41 1.38
C ARG A 60 15.29 -8.38 0.29
N ARG A 61 14.04 -8.34 -0.20
CA ARG A 61 13.63 -7.39 -1.27
C ARG A 61 13.71 -5.92 -0.89
N PHE A 62 13.63 -5.60 0.40
CA PHE A 62 13.72 -4.26 0.99
C PHE A 62 15.10 -3.99 1.62
N ASP A 63 16.11 -4.81 1.31
CA ASP A 63 17.50 -4.57 1.69
C ASP A 63 18.22 -3.72 0.61
N PRO A 64 18.59 -2.45 0.90
CA PRO A 64 19.25 -1.57 -0.07
C PRO A 64 20.68 -2.02 -0.40
N THR A 65 21.28 -2.89 0.40
CA THR A 65 22.64 -3.40 0.23
C THR A 65 22.68 -4.75 -0.47
N PHE A 66 21.53 -5.42 -0.61
CA PHE A 66 21.47 -6.75 -1.19
C PHE A 66 21.52 -6.72 -2.72
N ALA A 67 22.76 -6.64 -3.21
CA ALA A 67 23.12 -6.86 -4.62
C ALA A 67 23.20 -8.35 -5.00
N GLY A 68 22.94 -9.25 -4.03
CA GLY A 68 23.08 -10.70 -4.17
C GLY A 68 21.82 -11.39 -4.72
N GLU A 69 21.95 -12.68 -4.96
CA GLU A 69 20.88 -13.53 -5.47
C GLU A 69 19.94 -13.93 -4.33
N ILE A 70 18.63 -13.62 -4.45
CA ILE A 70 17.64 -14.21 -3.55
C ILE A 70 17.52 -15.70 -3.94
N GLU A 71 18.07 -16.59 -3.11
CA GLU A 71 17.65 -18.00 -3.12
C GLU A 71 16.21 -18.06 -2.62
N ASN A 72 15.27 -18.45 -3.47
CA ASN A 72 13.88 -18.58 -3.08
C ASN A 72 13.74 -19.72 -2.05
N TYR A 73 13.12 -19.41 -0.91
CA TYR A 73 12.66 -20.36 0.12
C TYR A 73 11.44 -21.20 -0.32
N CYS A 74 11.12 -21.22 -1.62
CA CYS A 74 10.10 -22.10 -2.16
C CYS A 74 10.69 -23.51 -2.24
N LYS A 75 10.39 -24.34 -1.23
CA LYS A 75 10.33 -25.78 -1.43
C LYS A 75 9.43 -26.02 -2.63
N ASP A 76 10.03 -26.61 -3.66
CA ASP A 76 9.34 -27.37 -4.68
C ASP A 76 8.09 -28.07 -4.12
N PRO A 77 6.92 -27.97 -4.80
CA PRO A 77 5.86 -28.94 -4.61
C PRO A 77 6.21 -30.28 -5.26
N THR A 78 7.34 -30.41 -5.97
CA THR A 78 7.88 -31.72 -6.32
C THR A 78 8.41 -32.38 -5.05
N PHE A 79 7.73 -33.44 -4.66
CA PHE A 79 8.05 -34.28 -3.52
C PHE A 79 9.42 -34.98 -3.76
N GLU A 80 10.54 -34.29 -3.54
CA GLU A 80 11.85 -34.92 -3.33
C GLU A 80 11.85 -35.57 -1.93
N ARG A 81 10.86 -36.45 -1.66
CA ARG A 81 10.87 -37.26 -0.45
C ARG A 81 11.89 -38.36 -0.70
N GLY A 82 13.06 -38.22 -0.08
CA GLY A 82 14.01 -39.31 0.08
C GLY A 82 13.30 -40.51 0.70
N VAL A 83 12.91 -41.47 -0.15
CA VAL A 83 12.46 -42.77 0.31
C VAL A 83 13.73 -43.50 0.75
N GLY A 84 13.80 -43.83 2.03
CA GLY A 84 14.92 -44.56 2.62
C GLY A 84 15.26 -45.78 1.77
N SER A 85 16.53 -45.85 1.40
CA SER A 85 17.21 -46.96 0.73
C SER A 85 16.38 -48.23 0.53
N ILE A 86 15.90 -48.45 -0.70
CA ILE A 86 15.66 -49.82 -1.16
C ILE A 86 17.05 -50.47 -1.25
N PRO A 87 17.30 -51.61 -0.59
CA PRO A 87 18.62 -52.24 -0.63
C PRO A 87 19.02 -52.56 -2.07
N GLY A 88 20.11 -51.94 -2.55
CA GLY A 88 20.70 -52.22 -3.87
C GLY A 88 20.82 -51.02 -4.83
N LEU A 89 20.35 -49.83 -4.48
CA LEU A 89 20.44 -48.64 -5.33
C LEU A 89 21.34 -47.58 -4.69
N SER A 90 22.56 -47.43 -5.19
CA SER A 90 23.46 -46.31 -4.84
C SER A 90 23.09 -45.07 -5.65
N SER A 91 23.14 -43.91 -4.99
CA SER A 91 22.78 -42.58 -5.50
C SER A 91 23.25 -42.30 -6.94
N GLY A 92 22.28 -42.09 -7.82
CA GLY A 92 22.46 -41.84 -9.25
C GLY A 92 21.37 -42.59 -10.02
N TRP A 93 20.39 -41.88 -10.56
CA TRP A 93 19.21 -42.40 -11.27
C TRP A 93 19.54 -43.05 -12.63
N THR A 94 20.52 -43.95 -12.67
CA THR A 94 20.95 -44.66 -13.88
C THR A 94 20.77 -46.16 -13.67
N ARG A 95 19.75 -46.75 -14.30
CA ARG A 95 19.60 -48.20 -14.37
C ARG A 95 20.10 -48.68 -15.74
N TRP A 96 21.18 -49.44 -15.73
CA TRP A 96 21.68 -50.15 -16.91
C TRP A 96 20.86 -51.42 -17.10
N LEU A 97 20.26 -51.60 -18.28
CA LEU A 97 19.42 -52.76 -18.58
C LEU A 97 20.21 -53.82 -19.36
N SER A 98 20.06 -55.08 -18.97
CA SER A 98 20.64 -56.23 -19.66
C SER A 98 19.73 -56.75 -20.79
N SER A 99 20.32 -57.49 -21.73
CA SER A 99 19.64 -58.00 -22.94
C SER A 99 18.43 -58.90 -22.68
N SER A 100 18.34 -59.53 -21.51
CA SER A 100 17.21 -60.36 -21.10
C SER A 100 16.02 -59.57 -20.53
N GLU A 101 16.27 -58.36 -20.01
CA GLU A 101 15.22 -57.52 -19.43
C GLU A 101 14.41 -56.78 -20.51
N LEU A 102 15.00 -56.57 -21.70
CA LEU A 102 14.37 -55.89 -22.85
C LEU A 102 13.30 -56.70 -23.59
N ASN A 103 13.23 -58.01 -23.40
CA ASN A 103 12.14 -58.86 -23.90
C ASN A 103 11.00 -59.01 -22.86
N GLY A 104 11.19 -58.47 -21.66
CA GLY A 104 10.20 -58.46 -20.57
C GLY A 104 9.56 -57.08 -20.40
N GLN A 105 8.38 -57.07 -19.80
CA GLN A 105 7.65 -55.84 -19.45
C GLN A 105 8.37 -55.16 -18.27
N ILE A 106 9.07 -54.05 -18.52
CA ILE A 106 9.75 -53.28 -17.47
C ILE A 106 8.83 -52.14 -17.02
N THR A 107 8.34 -52.23 -15.79
CA THR A 107 7.59 -51.16 -15.11
C THR A 107 8.52 -50.47 -14.10
N PHE A 108 8.65 -49.14 -14.18
CA PHE A 108 9.53 -48.36 -13.30
C PHE A 108 8.88 -47.93 -11.99
N LEU A 109 7.55 -47.82 -11.96
CA LEU A 109 6.79 -47.37 -10.79
C LEU A 109 5.49 -48.17 -10.68
N GLN A 110 5.26 -48.78 -9.51
CA GLN A 110 3.98 -49.30 -9.08
C GLN A 110 3.60 -48.49 -7.83
N ASP A 111 2.35 -48.00 -7.80
CA ASP A 111 1.67 -47.46 -6.62
C ASP A 111 1.73 -45.93 -6.39
N ILE A 112 0.70 -45.21 -6.87
CA ILE A 112 0.41 -43.82 -6.48
C ILE A 112 -1.10 -43.63 -6.37
N GLY A 113 -1.59 -43.51 -5.14
CA GLY A 113 -2.99 -43.26 -4.82
C GLY A 113 -3.46 -41.85 -5.20
N THR A 114 -4.62 -41.81 -5.86
CA THR A 114 -5.45 -40.65 -6.24
C THR A 114 -4.91 -39.64 -7.28
N PRO A 115 -5.76 -39.15 -8.22
CA PRO A 115 -5.31 -38.49 -9.45
C PRO A 115 -5.34 -36.95 -9.34
N ARG A 116 -4.44 -36.36 -8.57
CA ARG A 116 -4.18 -34.90 -8.65
C ARG A 116 -2.68 -34.62 -8.72
N GLY A 117 -2.20 -34.39 -9.94
CA GLY A 117 -0.92 -33.75 -10.24
C GLY A 117 0.30 -34.44 -9.63
N VAL A 118 0.93 -35.34 -10.38
CA VAL A 118 2.19 -35.96 -9.98
C VAL A 118 3.19 -35.75 -11.10
N GLY A 119 4.26 -34.99 -10.83
CA GLY A 119 5.41 -34.81 -11.71
C GLY A 119 6.65 -35.46 -11.09
N TYR A 120 7.51 -36.05 -11.91
CA TYR A 120 8.73 -36.73 -11.46
C TYR A 120 9.93 -36.31 -12.30
N SER A 121 10.99 -35.87 -11.62
CA SER A 121 12.25 -35.44 -12.20
C SER A 121 13.19 -36.62 -12.47
N GLN A 122 13.44 -36.88 -13.75
CA GLN A 122 14.59 -37.58 -14.32
C GLN A 122 14.69 -39.11 -14.15
N CYS A 123 14.35 -39.85 -15.22
CA CYS A 123 14.82 -41.22 -15.46
C CYS A 123 15.80 -41.24 -16.64
N VAL A 124 16.97 -41.86 -16.47
CA VAL A 124 18.00 -42.04 -17.51
C VAL A 124 18.00 -43.49 -17.97
N LEU A 125 17.52 -43.75 -19.18
CA LEU A 125 17.47 -45.08 -19.78
C LEU A 125 18.61 -45.24 -20.80
N THR A 126 19.56 -46.15 -20.57
CA THR A 126 20.58 -46.49 -21.58
C THR A 126 20.37 -47.91 -22.10
N MET A 127 20.18 -48.05 -23.41
CA MET A 127 19.87 -49.33 -24.08
C MET A 127 21.04 -49.82 -24.95
N PHE A 128 21.29 -51.14 -24.96
CA PHE A 128 22.26 -51.81 -25.85
C PHE A 128 21.55 -52.91 -26.65
N PRO A 129 21.38 -52.81 -27.98
CA PRO A 129 20.87 -53.90 -28.80
C PRO A 129 21.99 -54.85 -29.25
N LEU A 130 21.70 -56.16 -29.23
CA LEU A 130 22.43 -57.21 -29.94
C LEU A 130 21.64 -57.65 -31.18
N SER A 131 22.39 -58.19 -32.15
CA SER A 131 22.03 -58.48 -33.55
C SER A 131 20.59 -58.89 -33.89
N GLY A 132 19.99 -58.16 -34.85
CA GLY A 132 18.97 -58.68 -35.78
C GLY A 132 17.51 -58.28 -35.54
N LEU A 133 17.21 -57.07 -35.05
CA LEU A 133 15.85 -56.73 -34.60
C LEU A 133 15.32 -55.40 -35.17
N THR A 134 14.47 -55.47 -36.21
CA THR A 134 13.73 -54.34 -36.83
C THR A 134 12.39 -54.01 -36.14
N ALA A 135 12.21 -54.36 -34.86
CA ALA A 135 10.92 -54.29 -34.18
C ALA A 135 10.80 -53.09 -33.21
N THR A 136 9.62 -52.47 -33.14
CA THR A 136 9.25 -51.46 -32.14
C THR A 136 9.54 -51.96 -30.72
N ARG A 137 10.16 -51.11 -29.91
CA ARG A 137 10.41 -51.34 -28.47
C ARG A 137 9.46 -50.48 -27.65
N ARG A 138 8.98 -51.02 -26.55
CA ARG A 138 7.99 -50.37 -25.69
C ARG A 138 8.48 -50.36 -24.26
N VAL A 139 8.48 -49.19 -23.65
CA VAL A 139 8.94 -48.96 -22.28
C VAL A 139 7.79 -48.37 -21.47
N THR A 140 7.38 -49.01 -20.37
CA THR A 140 6.39 -48.40 -19.47
C THR A 140 7.04 -47.28 -18.68
N VAL A 141 6.51 -46.06 -18.77
CA VAL A 141 7.06 -44.90 -18.04
C VAL A 141 6.27 -44.58 -16.77
N MET A 142 4.99 -44.95 -16.74
CA MET A 142 4.09 -44.73 -15.60
C MET A 142 2.99 -45.79 -15.60
N GLU A 143 2.58 -46.23 -14.41
CA GLU A 143 1.42 -47.10 -14.22
C GLU A 143 0.69 -46.75 -12.92
N THR A 144 -0.63 -46.61 -12.98
CA THR A 144 -1.48 -46.38 -11.79
C THR A 144 -2.05 -47.70 -11.28
N GLU A 145 -2.10 -47.90 -9.96
CA GLU A 145 -2.69 -49.13 -9.40
C GLU A 145 -4.23 -49.13 -9.49
N TYR A 146 -4.87 -47.97 -9.25
CA TYR A 146 -6.31 -47.74 -9.47
C TYR A 146 -6.58 -46.27 -9.80
N ALA A 147 -7.15 -45.98 -10.98
CA ALA A 147 -7.75 -44.69 -11.29
C ALA A 147 -9.28 -44.82 -11.23
N SER A 148 -9.94 -44.00 -10.40
CA SER A 148 -11.40 -43.93 -10.37
C SER A 148 -11.90 -43.26 -11.66
N THR A 149 -12.09 -44.05 -12.71
CA THR A 149 -12.67 -43.61 -13.98
C THR A 149 -14.17 -43.87 -14.00
N VAL A 150 -14.95 -42.96 -14.57
CA VAL A 150 -16.35 -43.19 -14.98
C VAL A 150 -16.40 -43.37 -16.50
N PRO A 151 -17.17 -44.33 -17.05
CA PRO A 151 -17.35 -44.47 -18.49
C PRO A 151 -17.81 -43.16 -19.12
N GLY A 152 -17.05 -42.67 -20.10
CA GLY A 152 -17.28 -41.37 -20.71
C GLY A 152 -16.41 -40.22 -20.18
N ASP A 153 -15.67 -40.42 -19.09
CA ASP A 153 -14.65 -39.47 -18.65
C ASP A 153 -13.56 -39.33 -19.73
N SER A 154 -13.17 -38.10 -20.04
CA SER A 154 -12.02 -37.83 -20.89
C SER A 154 -10.77 -37.63 -20.03
N TRP A 155 -9.65 -38.14 -20.50
CA TRP A 155 -8.35 -38.06 -19.88
C TRP A 155 -7.34 -37.60 -20.92
N SER A 156 -6.35 -36.84 -20.50
CA SER A 156 -5.28 -36.40 -21.39
C SER A 156 -3.94 -36.57 -20.67
N LEU A 157 -2.89 -36.90 -21.44
CA LEU A 157 -1.52 -37.05 -20.95
C LEU A 157 -0.59 -36.16 -21.77
N LYS A 158 0.34 -35.52 -21.07
CA LYS A 158 1.49 -34.85 -21.67
C LYS A 158 2.78 -35.37 -21.04
N ALA A 159 3.81 -35.54 -21.85
CA ALA A 159 5.15 -35.84 -21.37
C ALA A 159 6.20 -34.99 -22.11
N THR A 160 7.17 -34.50 -21.36
CA THR A 160 8.33 -33.75 -21.86
C THR A 160 9.57 -34.64 -21.76
N LEU A 161 10.22 -34.89 -22.89
CA LEU A 161 11.30 -35.86 -23.03
C LEU A 161 12.53 -35.20 -23.66
N ASP A 162 13.73 -35.42 -23.13
CA ASP A 162 15.00 -35.12 -23.80
C ASP A 162 15.62 -36.45 -24.22
N VAL A 163 15.68 -36.70 -25.53
CA VAL A 163 16.28 -37.93 -26.04
C VAL A 163 17.61 -37.59 -26.68
N SER A 164 18.69 -38.01 -26.04
CA SER A 164 20.03 -37.89 -26.62
C SER A 164 20.15 -38.77 -27.86
N VAL A 165 20.83 -38.20 -28.85
CA VAL A 165 20.80 -38.53 -30.27
C VAL A 165 21.07 -40.01 -30.58
N ILE A 166 20.13 -40.67 -31.27
CA ILE A 166 20.45 -41.64 -32.34
C ILE A 166 19.84 -41.10 -33.64
N SER A 167 20.66 -41.01 -34.69
CA SER A 167 20.19 -40.71 -36.03
C SER A 167 19.31 -41.86 -36.54
N GLY A 168 18.06 -41.58 -36.90
CA GLY A 168 17.15 -42.57 -37.52
C GLY A 168 16.04 -43.13 -36.62
N CYS A 169 16.11 -42.90 -35.30
CA CYS A 169 15.08 -43.33 -34.35
C CYS A 169 13.88 -42.37 -34.30
N ALA A 170 12.69 -42.93 -34.02
CA ALA A 170 11.48 -42.16 -33.76
C ALA A 170 10.71 -42.70 -32.55
N ILE A 171 10.11 -41.78 -31.78
CA ILE A 171 9.40 -42.07 -30.54
C ILE A 171 7.94 -41.64 -30.61
N ARG A 172 7.07 -42.31 -29.85
CA ARG A 172 5.71 -41.83 -29.56
C ARG A 172 5.30 -42.26 -28.16
N ILE A 173 4.42 -41.49 -27.53
CA ILE A 173 3.85 -41.85 -26.24
C ILE A 173 2.50 -42.54 -26.45
N VAL A 174 2.22 -43.53 -25.61
CA VAL A 174 1.03 -44.38 -25.69
C VAL A 174 0.42 -44.50 -24.30
N ILE A 175 -0.90 -44.34 -24.22
CA ILE A 175 -1.69 -44.63 -23.03
C ILE A 175 -2.45 -45.93 -23.26
N GLN A 176 -2.33 -46.86 -22.32
CA GLN A 176 -3.19 -48.01 -22.20
C GLN A 176 -4.15 -47.82 -21.02
N ILE A 177 -5.42 -48.14 -21.26
CA ILE A 177 -6.42 -48.31 -20.23
C ILE A 177 -6.64 -49.81 -20.06
N ARG A 178 -6.52 -50.29 -18.83
CA ARG A 178 -6.64 -51.70 -18.48
C ARG A 178 -7.64 -51.90 -17.35
N GLN A 179 -8.25 -53.07 -17.28
CA GLN A 179 -9.06 -53.47 -16.13
C GLN A 179 -8.19 -53.77 -14.90
N ALA A 180 -8.82 -53.96 -13.75
CA ALA A 180 -8.11 -54.31 -12.51
C ALA A 180 -7.30 -55.63 -12.64
N ASP A 181 -7.77 -56.56 -13.47
CA ASP A 181 -7.09 -57.82 -13.82
C ASP A 181 -5.99 -57.68 -14.91
N ASP A 182 -5.63 -56.44 -15.25
CA ASP A 182 -4.67 -56.05 -16.29
C ASP A 182 -5.10 -56.33 -17.75
N THR A 183 -6.36 -56.72 -17.99
CA THR A 183 -6.90 -56.87 -19.34
C THR A 183 -6.95 -55.52 -20.07
N LEU A 184 -6.36 -55.42 -21.27
CA LEU A 184 -6.37 -54.20 -22.08
C LEU A 184 -7.77 -53.89 -22.62
N VAL A 185 -8.27 -52.68 -22.35
CA VAL A 185 -9.59 -52.21 -22.79
C VAL A 185 -9.54 -50.97 -23.69
N GLY A 186 -8.40 -50.29 -23.76
CA GLY A 186 -8.17 -49.20 -24.72
C GLY A 186 -6.68 -48.87 -24.85
N GLU A 187 -6.24 -48.51 -26.05
CA GLU A 187 -4.88 -48.03 -26.33
C GLU A 187 -4.94 -46.79 -27.23
N TYR A 188 -4.23 -45.74 -26.84
CA TYR A 188 -4.26 -44.43 -27.50
C TYR A 188 -2.84 -43.89 -27.60
N GLY A 189 -2.34 -43.69 -28.81
CA GLY A 189 -1.01 -43.13 -29.06
C GLY A 189 -1.07 -41.66 -29.46
N SER A 190 0.06 -40.95 -29.33
CA SER A 190 0.22 -39.64 -29.97
C SER A 190 0.05 -39.78 -31.49
N SER A 191 -0.48 -38.73 -32.12
CA SER A 191 -0.93 -38.75 -33.52
C SER A 191 0.20 -38.94 -34.55
N SER A 192 1.47 -38.73 -34.16
CA SER A 192 2.64 -38.95 -35.01
C SER A 192 3.84 -39.49 -34.23
N LEU A 193 4.69 -40.24 -34.95
CA LEU A 193 6.04 -40.61 -34.49
C LEU A 193 6.93 -39.37 -34.61
N THR A 194 7.58 -38.99 -33.53
CA THR A 194 8.48 -37.83 -33.49
C THR A 194 9.93 -38.28 -33.66
N ALA A 195 10.62 -37.71 -34.63
CA ALA A 195 12.05 -37.97 -34.83
C ALA A 195 12.85 -37.48 -33.61
N VAL A 196 13.84 -38.26 -33.20
CA VAL A 196 14.74 -37.90 -32.12
C VAL A 196 15.77 -36.88 -32.64
N THR A 197 15.67 -35.63 -32.22
CA THR A 197 16.52 -34.52 -32.74
C THR A 197 17.62 -34.07 -31.78
N GLY A 198 17.75 -34.68 -30.60
CA GLY A 198 18.71 -34.24 -29.57
C GLY A 198 18.28 -32.98 -28.78
N ASP A 199 17.02 -32.56 -28.96
CA ASP A 199 16.38 -31.48 -28.22
C ASP A 199 15.17 -32.01 -27.45
N TRP A 200 14.67 -31.23 -26.49
CA TRP A 200 13.44 -31.52 -25.76
C TRP A 200 12.24 -31.64 -26.71
N VAL A 201 11.59 -32.79 -26.69
CA VAL A 201 10.37 -33.08 -27.46
C VAL A 201 9.20 -33.23 -26.50
N MET A 202 8.11 -32.54 -26.83
CA MET A 202 6.81 -32.69 -26.16
C MET A 202 5.97 -33.72 -26.89
N LEU A 203 5.50 -34.74 -26.17
CA LEU A 203 4.57 -35.73 -26.69
C LEU A 203 3.26 -35.65 -25.90
N GLU A 204 2.13 -35.70 -26.61
CA GLU A 204 0.80 -35.64 -25.99
C GLU A 204 -0.16 -36.68 -26.56
N VAL A 205 -1.06 -37.16 -25.71
CA VAL A 205 -2.27 -37.90 -26.07
C VAL A 205 -3.43 -37.18 -25.42
N LEU A 206 -4.33 -36.64 -26.23
CA LEU A 206 -5.48 -35.86 -25.76
C LEU A 206 -6.77 -36.67 -25.92
N ASN A 207 -7.78 -36.35 -25.11
CA ASN A 207 -9.15 -36.87 -25.26
C ASN A 207 -9.27 -38.41 -25.22
N VAL A 208 -8.50 -39.06 -24.37
CA VAL A 208 -8.63 -40.49 -24.10
C VAL A 208 -9.89 -40.74 -23.27
N VAL A 209 -10.91 -41.34 -23.89
CA VAL A 209 -12.19 -41.62 -23.23
C VAL A 209 -12.11 -42.94 -22.49
N ALA A 210 -12.38 -42.94 -21.19
CA ALA A 210 -12.39 -44.15 -20.38
C ALA A 210 -13.60 -45.04 -20.75
N PRO A 211 -13.39 -46.31 -21.15
CA PRO A 211 -14.47 -47.22 -21.54
C PRO A 211 -15.10 -47.97 -20.35
N VAL A 212 -14.50 -47.93 -19.16
CA VAL A 212 -14.90 -48.76 -17.99
C VAL A 212 -14.88 -47.98 -16.67
N LEU A 213 -15.66 -48.46 -15.69
CA LEU A 213 -15.64 -47.99 -14.30
C LEU A 213 -14.39 -48.55 -13.60
N SER A 214 -13.52 -47.68 -13.08
CA SER A 214 -12.26 -48.03 -12.40
C SER A 214 -11.25 -48.81 -13.26
N ALA A 215 -10.25 -48.10 -13.79
CA ALA A 215 -9.23 -48.66 -14.68
C ALA A 215 -7.80 -48.42 -14.17
N LYS A 216 -6.88 -49.27 -14.60
CA LYS A 216 -5.44 -49.01 -14.56
C LYS A 216 -5.06 -48.20 -15.79
N VAL A 217 -4.38 -47.08 -15.60
CA VAL A 217 -3.81 -46.28 -16.68
C VAL A 217 -2.31 -46.53 -16.73
N ARG A 218 -1.80 -46.92 -17.91
CA ARG A 218 -0.38 -47.18 -18.15
C ARG A 218 0.11 -46.28 -19.28
N ALA A 219 1.06 -45.41 -19.01
CA ALA A 219 1.74 -44.61 -20.02
C ALA A 219 3.04 -45.31 -20.45
N MET A 220 3.29 -45.35 -21.75
CA MET A 220 4.37 -46.10 -22.36
C MET A 220 5.03 -45.28 -23.48
N LEU A 221 6.32 -45.47 -23.69
CA LEU A 221 7.06 -44.92 -24.81
C LEU A 221 7.32 -46.04 -25.83
N ASP A 222 6.79 -45.86 -27.04
CA ASP A 222 7.14 -46.68 -28.20
C ASP A 222 8.34 -46.04 -28.90
N ILE A 223 9.33 -46.86 -29.19
CA ILE A 223 10.61 -46.48 -29.79
C ILE A 223 10.78 -47.35 -31.04
N THR A 224 10.95 -46.71 -32.18
CA THR A 224 10.98 -47.35 -33.50
C THR A 224 12.26 -47.03 -34.24
N ASN A 225 12.64 -47.89 -35.19
CA ASN A 225 13.85 -47.76 -36.02
C ASN A 225 15.16 -47.72 -35.22
N LEU A 226 15.31 -48.63 -34.26
CA LEU A 226 16.60 -48.89 -33.60
C LEU A 226 17.41 -49.85 -34.46
N ASP A 227 18.56 -49.40 -34.99
CA ASP A 227 19.49 -50.27 -35.70
C ASP A 227 20.34 -51.08 -34.71
N ASN A 228 20.96 -52.13 -35.24
CA ASN A 228 21.75 -53.04 -34.45
C ASN A 228 23.04 -52.38 -33.93
N GLY A 229 23.22 -52.36 -32.61
CA GLY A 229 24.36 -51.74 -31.93
C GLY A 229 24.14 -50.29 -31.47
N ASP A 230 22.98 -49.69 -31.75
CA ASP A 230 22.70 -48.31 -31.37
C ASP A 230 22.50 -48.15 -29.86
N THR A 231 23.28 -47.25 -29.24
CA THR A 231 23.06 -46.81 -27.86
C THR A 231 22.40 -45.44 -27.85
N PHE A 232 21.27 -45.31 -27.15
CA PHE A 232 20.67 -44.00 -26.84
C PHE A 232 20.40 -43.86 -25.36
N THR A 233 20.32 -42.60 -24.95
CA THR A 233 19.74 -42.21 -23.67
C THR A 233 18.44 -41.47 -23.88
N VAL A 234 17.35 -41.99 -23.31
CA VAL A 234 16.09 -41.24 -23.10
C VAL A 234 16.14 -40.63 -21.71
N ARG A 235 15.95 -39.32 -21.61
CA ARG A 235 15.69 -38.58 -20.38
C ARG A 235 14.23 -38.15 -20.38
N ILE A 236 13.59 -38.32 -19.24
CA ILE A 236 12.19 -37.94 -19.03
C ILE A 236 12.17 -36.90 -17.91
N ASP A 237 11.65 -35.70 -18.19
CA ASP A 237 11.68 -34.58 -17.24
C ASP A 237 10.34 -34.37 -16.55
N ASP A 238 9.24 -34.43 -17.30
CA ASP A 238 7.91 -34.37 -16.71
C ASP A 238 6.93 -35.28 -17.45
N VAL A 239 6.07 -35.97 -16.69
CA VAL A 239 4.98 -36.80 -17.19
C VAL A 239 3.74 -36.47 -16.39
N GLN A 240 2.77 -35.83 -17.05
CA GLN A 240 1.55 -35.34 -16.41
C GLN A 240 0.32 -36.06 -16.98
N LEU A 241 -0.43 -36.70 -16.09
CA LEU A 241 -1.75 -37.29 -16.38
C LEU A 241 -2.84 -36.44 -15.70
N GLN A 242 -3.84 -36.00 -16.47
CA GLN A 242 -4.93 -35.17 -15.97
C GLN A 242 -6.29 -35.68 -16.47
N SER A 243 -7.31 -35.62 -15.61
CA SER A 243 -8.70 -35.81 -16.01
C SER A 243 -9.20 -34.56 -16.76
N GLY A 244 -9.75 -34.76 -17.94
CA GLY A 244 -10.25 -33.72 -18.83
C GLY A 244 -9.84 -33.89 -20.30
N PRO A 245 -10.50 -33.17 -21.22
CA PRO A 245 -10.21 -33.21 -22.66
C PRO A 245 -8.91 -32.49 -23.04
N THR A 246 -8.33 -31.75 -22.09
CA THR A 246 -7.08 -31.01 -22.22
C THR A 246 -6.21 -31.28 -20.99
N VAL A 247 -4.90 -31.34 -21.18
CA VAL A 247 -3.95 -31.15 -20.08
C VAL A 247 -3.53 -29.70 -20.07
N THR A 248 -3.81 -28.99 -18.97
CA THR A 248 -3.15 -27.71 -18.68
C THR A 248 -1.70 -28.02 -18.39
N HIS A 249 -0.84 -27.78 -19.37
CA HIS A 249 0.60 -27.72 -19.14
C HIS A 249 0.81 -26.70 -18.03
N TYR A 250 1.59 -27.03 -16.99
CA TYR A 250 2.29 -25.97 -16.25
C TYR A 250 3.18 -25.29 -17.27
N PRO A 251 2.86 -24.09 -17.73
CA PRO A 251 3.64 -23.49 -18.76
C PRO A 251 5.00 -23.16 -18.15
N VAL A 252 6.05 -23.82 -18.66
CA VAL A 252 7.36 -23.16 -18.74
C VAL A 252 7.24 -21.89 -19.61
N ILE A 253 6.10 -21.67 -20.27
CA ILE A 253 5.83 -20.52 -21.11
C ILE A 253 4.44 -19.92 -20.81
N GLY A 254 4.43 -18.94 -19.89
CA GLY A 254 3.38 -17.94 -19.77
C GLY A 254 2.37 -18.16 -18.65
N GLY A 255 2.52 -17.39 -17.56
CA GLY A 255 1.53 -17.32 -16.47
C GLY A 255 2.13 -17.30 -15.06
N LEU A 256 3.45 -17.40 -14.94
CA LEU A 256 4.19 -17.03 -13.73
C LEU A 256 5.01 -15.80 -14.09
N ASP A 257 4.67 -14.64 -13.53
CA ASP A 257 5.35 -13.36 -13.77
C ASP A 257 6.74 -13.34 -13.11
N ASN A 258 7.63 -14.28 -13.48
CA ASN A 258 9.10 -14.14 -13.45
C ASN A 258 9.94 -15.32 -13.97
N CYS A 259 9.37 -16.33 -14.66
CA CYS A 259 10.18 -17.36 -15.32
C CYS A 259 10.10 -17.21 -16.84
N ARG A 260 11.13 -16.65 -17.48
CA ARG A 260 11.26 -16.68 -18.94
C ARG A 260 12.48 -17.49 -19.36
N TRP A 261 12.23 -18.50 -20.17
CA TRP A 261 13.23 -19.43 -20.72
C TRP A 261 13.99 -18.76 -21.88
N ALA A 262 15.31 -18.65 -21.77
CA ALA A 262 16.17 -18.20 -22.87
C ALA A 262 17.54 -18.89 -22.85
N GLY A 263 17.70 -19.94 -23.67
CA GLY A 263 18.96 -20.35 -24.32
C GLY A 263 20.02 -21.10 -23.48
N ALA A 264 20.38 -22.28 -23.99
CA ALA A 264 21.45 -23.23 -23.58
C ALA A 264 21.42 -23.72 -22.12
N ALA A 265 21.62 -25.03 -21.95
CA ALA A 265 21.43 -25.75 -20.71
C ALA A 265 22.40 -25.28 -19.60
N HIS A 266 21.84 -25.05 -18.40
CA HIS A 266 22.53 -24.76 -17.13
C HIS A 266 23.10 -23.35 -16.92
N ASN A 267 22.35 -22.32 -17.26
CA ASN A 267 22.64 -20.96 -16.81
C ASN A 267 21.35 -20.14 -16.65
N SER A 268 20.56 -20.51 -15.65
CA SER A 268 19.54 -19.64 -15.07
C SER A 268 20.25 -18.45 -14.41
N TYR A 269 20.26 -17.29 -15.07
CA TYR A 269 20.63 -16.04 -14.40
C TYR A 269 19.50 -15.67 -13.43
N SER A 270 19.79 -15.91 -12.17
CA SER A 270 19.36 -15.15 -10.99
C SER A 270 19.31 -13.65 -11.27
N TYR A 271 18.31 -12.95 -10.74
CA TYR A 271 18.39 -11.49 -10.70
C TYR A 271 19.56 -11.09 -9.79
N TYR A 272 20.45 -10.28 -10.35
CA TYR A 272 21.46 -9.53 -9.62
C TYR A 272 20.75 -8.55 -8.66
N GLY A 273 20.74 -8.87 -7.37
CA GLY A 273 20.12 -8.06 -6.32
C GLY A 273 18.63 -8.34 -6.12
N GLY A 274 18.12 -8.03 -4.92
CA GLY A 274 16.68 -8.09 -4.65
C GLY A 274 15.88 -7.26 -5.66
N PRO A 275 14.58 -7.53 -5.89
CA PRO A 275 13.81 -6.93 -6.99
C PRO A 275 13.73 -5.39 -6.93
N TYR A 276 14.03 -4.79 -5.78
CA TYR A 276 14.07 -3.33 -5.59
C TYR A 276 15.49 -2.78 -5.39
N TYR A 277 16.53 -3.62 -5.52
CA TYR A 277 17.92 -3.21 -5.40
C TYR A 277 18.23 -2.03 -6.32
N GLY A 278 19.00 -1.07 -5.82
CA GLY A 278 19.28 0.20 -6.50
C GLY A 278 18.12 1.21 -6.52
N ASN A 279 16.88 0.80 -6.23
CA ASN A 279 15.68 1.64 -6.23
C ASN A 279 15.18 2.02 -4.83
N LEU A 280 15.58 1.28 -3.80
CA LEU A 280 15.37 1.56 -2.37
C LEU A 280 16.15 2.80 -1.92
N LYS A 281 15.67 3.96 -2.32
CA LYS A 281 16.25 5.26 -1.97
C LYS A 281 15.38 5.95 -0.93
N PRO A 282 15.95 6.79 -0.05
CA PRO A 282 15.17 7.79 0.66
C PRO A 282 14.35 8.63 -0.31
N THR A 283 13.30 9.27 0.21
CA THR A 283 12.37 10.16 -0.50
C THR A 283 11.53 9.52 -1.60
N ARG A 284 11.54 8.20 -1.76
CA ARG A 284 10.52 7.51 -2.58
C ARG A 284 9.13 7.70 -1.98
N ARG A 285 8.10 7.75 -2.81
CA ARG A 285 6.73 8.02 -2.35
C ARG A 285 6.07 6.75 -1.78
N LEU A 286 5.25 6.94 -0.75
CA LEU A 286 4.44 5.92 -0.08
C LEU A 286 3.00 6.42 0.04
N TRP A 287 2.05 5.50 -0.14
CA TRP A 287 0.64 5.68 0.16
C TRP A 287 0.15 4.55 1.05
N GLN A 288 -0.55 4.91 2.11
CA GLN A 288 -1.31 3.99 2.95
C GLN A 288 -2.79 4.33 2.83
N SER A 289 -3.59 3.34 2.48
CA SER A 289 -5.05 3.40 2.43
C SER A 289 -5.68 2.21 3.15
N ALA A 290 -6.98 2.33 3.43
CA ALA A 290 -7.84 1.25 3.87
C ALA A 290 -9.07 1.15 2.95
N VAL A 291 -9.54 -0.07 2.70
CA VAL A 291 -10.72 -0.34 1.88
C VAL A 291 -11.82 -0.91 2.77
N TRP A 292 -12.93 -0.18 2.87
CA TRP A 292 -14.10 -0.57 3.65
C TRP A 292 -15.35 -0.50 2.78
N ALA A 293 -16.13 -1.58 2.76
CA ALA A 293 -17.37 -1.68 1.96
C ALA A 293 -17.20 -1.23 0.49
N GLY A 294 -16.05 -1.52 -0.12
CA GLY A 294 -15.71 -1.15 -1.50
C GLY A 294 -15.24 0.30 -1.70
N VAL A 295 -15.22 1.13 -0.65
CA VAL A 295 -14.70 2.50 -0.67
C VAL A 295 -13.24 2.50 -0.20
N THR A 296 -12.36 3.15 -0.96
CA THR A 296 -10.96 3.34 -0.57
C THR A 296 -10.79 4.67 0.16
N TYR A 297 -10.32 4.60 1.39
CA TYR A 297 -10.00 5.75 2.23
C TYR A 297 -8.48 5.93 2.28
N PRO A 298 -7.93 7.00 1.69
CA PRO A 298 -6.54 7.36 1.92
C PRO A 298 -6.35 7.68 3.41
N MET A 299 -5.24 7.23 3.99
CA MET A 299 -4.93 7.50 5.40
C MET A 299 -3.65 8.34 5.53
N PHE A 300 -2.70 8.09 4.64
CA PHE A 300 -1.43 8.79 4.60
C PHE A 300 -0.81 8.75 3.20
N ALA A 301 -0.18 9.86 2.80
CA ALA A 301 0.69 9.91 1.64
C ALA A 301 1.94 10.74 1.97
N GLY A 302 3.12 10.22 1.63
CA GLY A 302 4.37 10.86 2.00
C GLY A 302 5.59 10.29 1.31
N TYR A 303 6.75 10.56 1.91
CA TYR A 303 8.07 10.29 1.37
C TYR A 303 8.89 9.48 2.38
N VAL A 304 9.31 8.29 2.00
CA VAL A 304 10.15 7.39 2.80
C VAL A 304 11.36 8.12 3.38
N ASP A 305 11.63 7.97 4.67
CA ASP A 305 12.76 8.61 5.36
C ASP A 305 14.06 7.88 5.12
N GLY A 306 14.01 6.57 5.12
CA GLY A 306 15.15 5.71 4.83
C GLY A 306 14.72 4.25 4.78
N TRP A 307 15.68 3.42 4.40
CA TRP A 307 15.57 1.97 4.38
C TRP A 307 16.58 1.45 5.42
N PRO A 308 16.19 1.38 6.71
CA PRO A 308 17.11 0.96 7.75
C PRO A 308 17.50 -0.49 7.47
N PRO A 309 18.80 -0.80 7.37
CA PRO A 309 19.20 -2.18 7.22
C PRO A 309 19.03 -2.89 8.57
N ALA A 310 18.05 -3.77 8.68
CA ALA A 310 17.97 -4.70 9.80
C ALA A 310 18.85 -5.91 9.45
N PHE A 311 19.97 -6.04 10.14
CA PHE A 311 20.92 -7.16 9.96
C PHE A 311 20.77 -8.20 11.09
N GLU A 312 19.61 -8.28 11.72
CA GLU A 312 19.41 -9.20 12.84
C GLU A 312 19.36 -10.65 12.32
N VAL A 313 20.13 -11.52 12.95
CA VAL A 313 20.19 -12.94 12.60
C VAL A 313 18.86 -13.57 12.99
N GLY A 314 17.98 -13.78 12.00
CA GLY A 314 16.70 -14.47 12.17
C GLY A 314 15.47 -13.56 12.12
N ASP A 315 15.62 -12.24 12.15
CA ASP A 315 14.52 -11.29 11.98
C ASP A 315 14.62 -10.57 10.64
N PHE A 316 13.77 -10.99 9.71
CA PHE A 316 13.77 -10.49 8.35
C PHE A 316 12.67 -9.45 8.15
N TYR A 317 12.59 -8.44 9.01
CA TYR A 317 11.62 -7.36 8.89
C TYR A 317 12.32 -6.01 8.64
N VAL A 318 11.63 -5.11 7.95
CA VAL A 318 12.07 -3.73 7.73
C VAL A 318 11.02 -2.77 8.26
N THR A 319 11.39 -1.96 9.24
CA THR A 319 10.57 -0.83 9.69
C THR A 319 10.73 0.31 8.70
N LEU A 320 9.66 0.58 7.96
CA LEU A 320 9.59 1.67 7.00
C LEU A 320 8.96 2.89 7.67
N THR A 321 9.68 4.01 7.69
CA THR A 321 9.13 5.29 8.11
C THR A 321 9.00 6.25 6.93
N ALA A 322 8.00 7.12 6.98
CA ALA A 322 7.80 8.16 5.98
C ALA A 322 7.24 9.43 6.63
N THR A 323 7.61 10.58 6.05
CA THR A 323 7.10 11.90 6.41
C THR A 323 6.33 12.48 5.23
N ASP A 324 5.25 13.21 5.48
CA ASP A 324 4.41 13.81 4.45
C ASP A 324 5.11 14.94 3.63
N GLY A 325 4.31 15.68 2.85
CA GLY A 325 4.75 16.79 2.01
C GLY A 325 5.54 17.89 2.71
N PHE A 326 5.36 18.11 4.02
CA PHE A 326 6.10 19.12 4.76
C PHE A 326 7.60 18.86 4.74
N LYS A 327 8.02 17.59 4.63
CA LYS A 327 9.43 17.22 4.43
C LYS A 327 10.04 17.86 3.19
N VAL A 328 9.29 17.97 2.10
CA VAL A 328 9.78 18.57 0.85
C VAL A 328 9.78 20.09 0.95
N LEU A 329 8.73 20.68 1.54
CA LEU A 329 8.64 22.13 1.77
C LEU A 329 9.80 22.64 2.64
N ALA A 330 10.13 21.91 3.72
CA ALA A 330 11.24 22.22 4.61
C ALA A 330 12.64 22.11 3.96
N LYS A 331 12.73 21.61 2.71
CA LYS A 331 13.98 21.52 1.95
C LYS A 331 14.12 22.63 0.90
N LYS A 332 13.10 23.46 0.71
CA LYS A 332 13.08 24.50 -0.33
C LYS A 332 13.39 25.85 0.29
N ILE A 333 14.58 26.37 0.04
CA ILE A 333 15.01 27.68 0.54
C ILE A 333 14.47 28.77 -0.38
N LEU A 334 13.83 29.78 0.20
CA LEU A 334 13.30 30.93 -0.52
C LEU A 334 14.42 31.93 -0.85
N ASN A 335 14.37 32.51 -2.04
CA ASN A 335 15.36 33.47 -2.52
C ASN A 335 14.73 34.51 -3.46
N LYS A 336 13.65 35.14 -2.96
CA LYS A 336 12.81 36.04 -3.73
C LYS A 336 12.20 37.13 -2.83
N ALA A 337 11.85 38.25 -3.45
CA ALA A 337 11.03 39.29 -2.84
C ALA A 337 9.53 39.03 -3.08
N TYR A 338 8.77 39.24 -2.02
CA TYR A 338 7.39 38.84 -1.84
C TYR A 338 6.59 40.11 -1.47
N ALA A 339 5.69 40.56 -2.34
CA ALA A 339 4.96 41.83 -2.16
C ALA A 339 3.90 41.75 -1.06
N GLU A 340 3.42 42.87 -0.52
CA GLU A 340 2.25 42.85 0.37
C GLU A 340 1.02 42.34 -0.39
N GLN A 341 0.35 41.33 0.15
CA GLN A 341 -0.75 40.61 -0.53
C GLN A 341 -1.57 39.78 0.45
N LEU A 342 -2.68 39.19 0.00
CA LEU A 342 -3.47 38.30 0.87
C LEU A 342 -2.66 37.05 1.23
N SER A 343 -2.91 36.50 2.42
CA SER A 343 -2.25 35.27 2.91
C SER A 343 -2.39 34.11 1.91
N SER A 344 -3.54 33.95 1.27
CA SER A 344 -3.76 32.94 0.22
C SER A 344 -2.96 33.20 -1.06
N GLU A 345 -2.80 34.46 -1.46
CA GLU A 345 -1.96 34.83 -2.59
C GLU A 345 -0.50 34.54 -2.28
N ARG A 346 -0.05 34.82 -1.04
CA ARG A 346 1.29 34.45 -0.56
C ARG A 346 1.51 32.95 -0.55
N VAL A 347 0.57 32.16 -0.04
CA VAL A 347 0.67 30.70 -0.03
C VAL A 347 0.84 30.18 -1.45
N ASN A 348 -0.02 30.60 -2.39
CA ASN A 348 0.11 30.20 -3.79
C ASN A 348 1.45 30.62 -4.41
N GLU A 349 1.88 31.87 -4.20
CA GLU A 349 3.14 32.37 -4.75
C GLU A 349 4.36 31.59 -4.23
N VAL A 350 4.38 31.27 -2.93
CA VAL A 350 5.45 30.44 -2.34
C VAL A 350 5.45 29.04 -2.94
N LEU A 351 4.27 28.43 -3.07
CA LEU A 351 4.13 27.10 -3.65
C LEU A 351 4.54 27.07 -5.14
N ASP A 352 4.19 28.11 -5.91
CA ASP A 352 4.61 28.25 -7.30
C ASP A 352 6.13 28.42 -7.43
N ASP A 353 6.73 29.26 -6.58
CA ASP A 353 8.19 29.54 -6.58
C ASP A 353 9.03 28.26 -6.37
N ILE A 354 8.57 27.36 -5.49
CA ILE A 354 9.28 26.11 -5.20
C ILE A 354 8.91 24.95 -6.14
N GLY A 355 7.99 25.18 -7.08
CA GLY A 355 7.48 24.19 -8.03
C GLY A 355 6.46 23.20 -7.46
N TRP A 356 5.77 23.56 -6.36
CA TRP A 356 4.65 22.79 -5.82
C TRP A 356 3.38 23.08 -6.62
N THR A 357 3.19 22.34 -7.71
CA THR A 357 2.06 22.51 -8.63
C THR A 357 0.76 21.94 -8.05
N THR A 358 -0.33 22.07 -8.80
CA THR A 358 -1.56 21.28 -8.70
C THR A 358 -1.42 20.01 -9.54
N GLY A 359 -2.04 18.89 -9.17
CA GLY A 359 -2.12 17.68 -10.00
C GLY A 359 -2.96 17.91 -11.25
N ASP A 360 -2.66 17.13 -12.30
CA ASP A 360 -3.11 17.25 -13.70
C ASP A 360 -3.36 18.69 -14.14
N ALA A 361 -2.30 19.31 -14.66
CA ALA A 361 -2.37 20.59 -15.36
C ALA A 361 -3.65 20.65 -16.21
N TRP A 362 -4.59 21.50 -15.78
CA TRP A 362 -5.73 21.90 -16.60
C TRP A 362 -5.14 22.51 -17.87
N VAL A 363 -5.13 21.74 -18.96
CA VAL A 363 -4.97 22.26 -20.31
C VAL A 363 -6.23 23.06 -20.59
N LEU A 364 -6.19 24.37 -20.35
CA LEU A 364 -7.14 25.26 -21.00
C LEU A 364 -6.62 25.54 -22.40
N ASP A 365 -7.28 24.94 -23.37
CA ASP A 365 -7.29 25.48 -24.71
C ASP A 365 -7.79 26.94 -24.68
N SER A 366 -7.48 27.68 -25.75
CA SER A 366 -7.89 29.05 -26.05
C SER A 366 -7.00 30.19 -25.51
N LEU A 367 -5.92 30.43 -26.27
CA LEU A 367 -5.61 31.72 -26.92
C LEU A 367 -5.56 33.03 -26.09
N SER A 368 -5.29 33.02 -24.78
CA SER A 368 -4.99 34.31 -24.11
C SER A 368 -3.81 34.32 -23.14
N ASN A 369 -3.47 33.26 -22.41
CA ASN A 369 -2.41 33.33 -21.39
C ASN A 369 -1.42 32.14 -21.39
N SER A 370 -0.88 31.78 -22.57
CA SER A 370 0.23 30.83 -22.67
C SER A 370 1.43 31.46 -23.36
N GLN A 371 2.40 31.92 -22.57
CA GLN A 371 3.78 32.04 -23.02
C GLN A 371 4.65 31.08 -22.23
N LEU A 372 5.01 29.97 -22.89
CA LEU A 372 6.10 29.09 -22.52
C LEU A 372 7.42 29.86 -22.66
N GLY A 373 8.12 30.06 -21.53
CA GLY A 373 9.46 30.61 -21.44
C GLY A 373 10.42 29.62 -20.78
N THR A 374 11.65 29.55 -21.29
CA THR A 374 12.62 28.45 -21.17
C THR A 374 13.21 28.23 -19.77
N SER A 375 12.74 27.20 -19.05
CA SER A 375 13.52 26.01 -18.60
C SER A 375 12.99 25.39 -17.29
N THR A 376 12.15 24.35 -17.46
CA THR A 376 11.83 23.27 -16.50
C THR A 376 10.84 23.59 -15.36
N ILE A 377 9.59 23.12 -15.51
CA ILE A 377 8.65 22.96 -14.38
C ILE A 377 8.86 21.56 -13.77
N LEU A 378 9.27 21.53 -12.51
CA LEU A 378 9.59 20.35 -11.67
C LEU A 378 8.39 19.96 -10.78
N ALA A 379 7.30 19.54 -11.40
CA ALA A 379 6.10 19.11 -10.66
C ALA A 379 6.15 17.63 -10.29
N PRO A 380 5.94 17.21 -9.03
CA PRO A 380 5.41 15.87 -8.77
C PRO A 380 4.03 15.77 -9.44
N THR A 381 3.80 14.74 -10.25
CA THR A 381 2.58 14.55 -11.08
C THR A 381 1.30 14.27 -10.27
N SER A 382 1.33 14.59 -8.97
CA SER A 382 0.19 14.57 -8.05
C SER A 382 0.50 15.36 -6.77
N GLY A 383 1.05 16.57 -6.90
CA GLY A 383 0.98 17.55 -5.82
C GLY A 383 -0.37 18.24 -5.91
N ASP A 384 -1.34 17.89 -5.08
CA ASP A 384 -2.57 18.68 -5.00
C ASP A 384 -2.38 19.76 -3.92
N ARG A 385 -2.93 20.95 -4.16
CA ARG A 385 -3.03 22.00 -3.15
C ARG A 385 -4.43 22.57 -3.14
N TYR A 386 -4.96 22.83 -1.95
CA TYR A 386 -6.27 23.41 -1.71
C TYR A 386 -6.08 24.69 -0.89
N VAL A 387 -6.07 25.83 -1.56
CA VAL A 387 -5.83 27.13 -0.94
C VAL A 387 -7.12 27.94 -0.97
N MET A 388 -7.70 28.19 0.20
CA MET A 388 -8.86 29.06 0.36
C MET A 388 -8.44 30.53 0.35
N LEU A 389 -9.39 31.41 0.02
CA LEU A 389 -9.18 32.86 0.04
C LEU A 389 -8.95 33.35 1.48
N GLY A 390 -7.76 33.84 1.75
CA GLY A 390 -7.34 34.33 3.07
C GLY A 390 -8.01 35.64 3.47
N LYS A 391 -7.99 35.95 4.76
CA LYS A 391 -8.57 37.17 5.36
C LYS A 391 -7.52 38.17 5.81
N THR A 392 -6.29 37.73 6.04
CA THR A 392 -5.16 38.59 6.41
C THR A 392 -4.41 39.07 5.17
N THR A 393 -4.13 40.37 5.12
CA THR A 393 -3.05 40.91 4.27
C THR A 393 -1.72 40.70 4.97
N VAL A 394 -0.80 39.97 4.35
CA VAL A 394 0.56 39.74 4.86
C VAL A 394 1.52 40.77 4.33
N GLN A 395 2.39 41.28 5.22
CA GLN A 395 3.41 42.27 4.89
C GLN A 395 4.36 41.76 3.80
N ALA A 396 4.94 42.71 3.06
CA ALA A 396 6.03 42.41 2.14
C ALA A 396 7.22 41.80 2.91
N GLN A 397 7.88 40.80 2.32
CA GLN A 397 9.11 40.20 2.83
C GLN A 397 10.11 40.04 1.68
N THR A 398 11.40 40.02 1.99
CA THR A 398 12.44 39.67 1.02
C THR A 398 13.33 38.63 1.64
N PHE A 399 13.46 37.50 0.96
CA PHE A 399 14.36 36.43 1.36
C PHE A 399 15.49 36.32 0.35
N THR A 400 16.67 36.12 0.88
CA THR A 400 17.87 35.74 0.16
C THR A 400 18.26 34.33 0.57
N ALA A 401 18.99 33.62 -0.29
CA ALA A 401 19.48 32.27 0.03
C ALA A 401 20.31 32.23 1.33
N SER A 402 20.94 33.34 1.73
CA SER A 402 21.67 33.47 2.99
C SER A 402 20.79 33.48 4.24
N ASP A 403 19.51 33.88 4.13
CA ASP A 403 18.59 33.92 5.26
C ASP A 403 18.17 32.51 5.70
N LYS A 404 18.33 31.50 4.81
CA LYS A 404 18.01 30.08 5.05
C LYS A 404 16.57 29.85 5.51
N VAL A 405 15.65 30.72 5.10
CA VAL A 405 14.22 30.53 5.33
C VAL A 405 13.71 29.50 4.34
N ASP A 406 13.27 28.35 4.86
CA ASP A 406 12.60 27.34 4.06
C ASP A 406 11.13 27.69 3.83
N ALA A 407 10.55 27.11 2.78
CA ALA A 407 9.18 27.37 2.38
C ALA A 407 8.17 26.94 3.44
N LEU A 408 8.43 25.85 4.18
CA LEU A 408 7.52 25.41 5.23
C LEU A 408 7.46 26.44 6.35
N ALA A 409 8.61 26.91 6.84
CA ALA A 409 8.69 27.92 7.88
C ALA A 409 7.94 29.19 7.48
N HIS A 410 8.15 29.69 6.25
CA HIS A 410 7.44 30.88 5.80
C HIS A 410 5.92 30.65 5.63
N LEU A 411 5.50 29.49 5.10
CA LEU A 411 4.09 29.14 5.00
C LEU A 411 3.43 29.05 6.39
N GLN A 412 4.14 28.54 7.39
CA GLN A 412 3.67 28.51 8.79
C GLN A 412 3.60 29.93 9.39
N ASP A 413 4.52 30.84 9.08
CA ASP A 413 4.42 32.24 9.50
C ASP A 413 3.18 32.93 8.90
N VAL A 414 2.87 32.63 7.64
CA VAL A 414 1.67 33.13 6.94
C VAL A 414 0.40 32.55 7.57
N GLU A 415 0.36 31.25 7.87
CA GLU A 415 -0.76 30.62 8.57
C GLU A 415 -0.96 31.20 9.98
N LYS A 416 0.12 31.44 10.73
CA LYS A 416 0.06 32.03 12.06
C LYS A 416 -0.52 33.45 12.02
N ALA A 417 -0.12 34.25 11.02
CA ALA A 417 -0.69 35.56 10.78
C ALA A 417 -2.19 35.47 10.41
N GLU A 418 -2.56 34.53 9.54
CA GLU A 418 -3.94 34.25 9.18
C GLU A 418 -4.78 33.73 10.35
N TYR A 419 -4.20 33.05 11.34
CA TYR A 419 -4.95 32.19 12.28
C TYR A 419 -5.76 31.10 11.54
N GLY A 420 -5.21 30.59 10.44
CA GLY A 420 -5.86 29.62 9.56
C GLY A 420 -5.53 28.16 9.93
N GLN A 421 -5.58 27.29 8.92
CA GLN A 421 -5.05 25.92 9.02
C GLN A 421 -4.18 25.61 7.80
N LEU A 422 -2.93 25.20 8.03
CA LEU A 422 -2.00 24.75 6.99
C LEU A 422 -1.55 23.33 7.32
N PHE A 423 -1.93 22.32 6.53
CA PHE A 423 -1.58 20.92 6.81
C PHE A 423 -1.55 20.07 5.55
N MET A 424 -0.98 18.86 5.63
CA MET A 424 -1.08 17.86 4.58
C MET A 424 -2.29 16.94 4.81
N GLY A 425 -3.19 16.88 3.84
CA GLY A 425 -4.33 15.96 3.84
C GLY A 425 -3.90 14.50 3.68
N ARG A 426 -4.82 13.58 3.93
CA ARG A 426 -4.58 12.12 3.91
C ARG A 426 -4.15 11.58 2.55
N GLU A 427 -4.58 12.25 1.49
CA GLU A 427 -4.21 11.99 0.09
C GLU A 427 -2.85 12.59 -0.29
N GLY A 428 -2.28 13.45 0.55
CA GLY A 428 -1.00 14.10 0.34
C GLY A 428 -1.10 15.48 -0.33
N ALA A 429 -2.29 16.08 -0.35
CA ALA A 429 -2.47 17.46 -0.80
C ALA A 429 -2.16 18.45 0.32
N LEU A 430 -1.64 19.63 -0.01
CA LEU A 430 -1.48 20.71 0.96
C LEU A 430 -2.78 21.50 1.07
N TYR A 431 -3.32 21.63 2.28
CA TYR A 431 -4.47 22.47 2.58
C TYR A 431 -4.02 23.77 3.23
N PHE A 432 -4.52 24.89 2.73
CA PHE A 432 -4.58 26.17 3.42
C PHE A 432 -6.04 26.58 3.53
N ARG A 433 -6.57 26.59 4.74
CA ARG A 433 -7.93 27.04 5.05
C ARG A 433 -7.83 28.36 5.80
N ASP A 434 -8.64 29.32 5.39
CA ASP A 434 -8.73 30.60 6.09
C ASP A 434 -9.33 30.40 7.49
N ARG A 435 -9.08 31.38 8.35
CA ARG A 435 -9.54 31.38 9.75
C ARG A 435 -11.05 31.18 9.93
N HIS A 436 -11.88 31.55 8.96
CA HIS A 436 -13.35 31.45 9.06
C HIS A 436 -13.88 30.10 8.59
N TYR A 437 -13.02 29.19 8.12
CA TYR A 437 -13.42 27.88 7.60
C TYR A 437 -14.40 27.14 8.53
N LEU A 438 -14.12 27.06 9.83
CA LEU A 438 -14.94 26.35 10.81
C LEU A 438 -16.20 27.11 11.23
N LEU A 439 -16.30 28.40 10.86
CA LEU A 439 -17.47 29.24 11.09
C LEU A 439 -18.50 29.14 9.95
N ARG A 440 -18.15 28.51 8.82
CA ARG A 440 -19.05 28.40 7.68
C ARG A 440 -20.21 27.44 7.97
N PRO A 441 -21.43 27.66 7.43
CA PRO A 441 -22.61 26.86 7.77
C PRO A 441 -22.45 25.34 7.58
N ASP A 442 -21.70 24.93 6.56
CA ASP A 442 -21.38 23.53 6.25
C ASP A 442 -20.46 22.85 7.28
N HIS A 443 -19.74 23.64 8.08
CA HIS A 443 -18.83 23.18 9.14
C HIS A 443 -19.39 23.37 10.56
N GLN A 444 -20.56 24.03 10.70
CA GLN A 444 -21.23 24.18 11.99
C GLN A 444 -22.04 22.95 12.41
N THR A 445 -22.35 22.04 11.49
CA THR A 445 -23.11 20.82 11.80
C THR A 445 -22.16 19.66 12.15
N PRO A 446 -22.27 19.06 13.34
CA PRO A 446 -21.48 17.89 13.71
C PRO A 446 -21.73 16.71 12.76
N LYS A 447 -20.66 16.04 12.32
CA LYS A 447 -20.75 14.90 11.39
C LYS A 447 -21.30 13.64 12.05
N ALA A 448 -21.10 13.48 13.36
CA ALA A 448 -21.64 12.39 14.15
C ALA A 448 -21.69 12.77 15.64
N ILE A 449 -22.40 11.96 16.42
CA ILE A 449 -22.51 12.09 17.87
C ILE A 449 -21.87 10.85 18.50
N PHE A 450 -20.86 11.08 19.33
CA PHE A 450 -20.23 10.05 20.15
C PHE A 450 -20.79 10.08 21.58
N GLY A 451 -21.09 8.92 22.17
CA GLY A 451 -21.76 8.87 23.45
C GLY A 451 -21.84 7.49 24.09
N ASP A 452 -22.32 7.47 25.34
CA ASP A 452 -22.49 6.28 26.18
C ASP A 452 -23.96 5.84 26.33
N GLY A 453 -24.88 6.46 25.59
CA GLY A 453 -26.33 6.21 25.69
C GLY A 453 -26.87 5.10 24.80
N GLY A 454 -26.09 4.63 23.83
CA GLY A 454 -26.53 3.68 22.79
C GLY A 454 -27.48 4.31 21.75
N GLY A 455 -28.09 3.48 20.91
CA GLY A 455 -28.96 3.94 19.82
C GLY A 455 -28.17 4.66 18.72
N ASP A 456 -28.52 5.90 18.42
CA ASP A 456 -27.87 6.73 17.39
C ASP A 456 -26.50 7.29 17.82
N GLU A 457 -26.14 7.15 19.09
CA GLU A 457 -24.81 7.52 19.59
C GLU A 457 -23.78 6.46 19.20
N LEU A 458 -22.65 6.91 18.65
CA LEU A 458 -21.50 6.05 18.34
C LEU A 458 -20.65 5.86 19.60
N PRO A 459 -20.24 4.62 19.93
CA PRO A 459 -19.47 4.36 21.13
C PRO A 459 -18.03 4.89 21.00
N TYR A 460 -17.45 5.29 22.13
CA TYR A 460 -16.02 5.50 22.31
C TYR A 460 -15.49 4.57 23.41
N VAL A 461 -14.19 4.30 23.39
CA VAL A 461 -13.51 3.48 24.41
C VAL A 461 -13.17 4.33 25.63
N ASP A 462 -12.57 5.49 25.37
CA ASP A 462 -12.10 6.39 26.42
C ASP A 462 -12.05 7.83 25.92
N PHE A 463 -11.97 8.78 26.84
CA PHE A 463 -11.67 10.18 26.54
C PHE A 463 -10.99 10.85 27.74
N GLU A 464 -10.20 11.89 27.48
CA GLU A 464 -9.47 12.63 28.52
C GLU A 464 -10.12 13.99 28.78
N PRO A 465 -10.96 14.14 29.82
CA PRO A 465 -11.49 15.44 30.21
C PRO A 465 -10.44 16.29 30.93
N SER A 466 -10.56 17.59 30.78
CA SER A 466 -9.71 18.58 31.41
C SER A 466 -10.54 19.81 31.79
N TYR A 467 -10.32 20.27 33.02
CA TYR A 467 -10.79 21.56 33.54
C TYR A 467 -9.63 22.14 34.35
N ASP A 468 -8.74 22.81 33.64
CA ASP A 468 -7.47 23.30 34.17
C ASP A 468 -7.22 24.75 33.71
N ASP A 469 -6.15 25.34 34.22
CA ASP A 469 -5.77 26.73 34.02
C ASP A 469 -4.76 26.92 32.89
N SER A 470 -4.46 25.86 32.11
CA SER A 470 -3.43 25.90 31.07
C SER A 470 -3.83 26.74 29.84
N GLU A 471 -5.13 26.94 29.64
CA GLU A 471 -5.68 27.80 28.57
C GLU A 471 -6.27 29.11 29.09
N LEU A 472 -6.06 29.42 30.37
CA LEU A 472 -6.61 30.58 31.05
C LEU A 472 -5.71 31.81 30.84
N TYR A 473 -6.17 32.74 30.01
CA TYR A 473 -5.51 34.00 29.69
C TYR A 473 -6.50 35.16 29.78
N ASN A 474 -6.31 36.02 30.77
CA ASN A 474 -7.16 37.20 31.03
C ASN A 474 -6.49 38.52 30.64
N GLU A 475 -5.34 38.42 29.97
CA GLU A 475 -4.71 39.46 29.20
C GLU A 475 -4.14 38.85 27.92
N VAL A 476 -4.36 39.49 26.78
CA VAL A 476 -3.83 39.05 25.48
C VAL A 476 -3.10 40.22 24.84
N VAL A 477 -1.88 39.98 24.38
CA VAL A 477 -1.05 40.95 23.67
C VAL A 477 -0.79 40.43 22.27
N CYS A 478 -1.42 41.06 21.27
CA CYS A 478 -1.20 40.74 19.86
C CYS A 478 -0.32 41.83 19.21
N GLN A 479 0.71 41.42 18.48
CA GLN A 479 1.59 42.37 17.81
C GLN A 479 2.05 41.84 16.46
N ARG A 480 1.79 42.61 15.40
CA ARG A 480 2.40 42.34 14.10
C ARG A 480 3.88 42.73 14.10
N LYS A 481 4.66 42.10 13.24
CA LYS A 481 6.06 42.42 13.03
C LYS A 481 6.22 43.91 12.71
N ASN A 482 7.11 44.59 13.43
CA ASN A 482 7.36 46.03 13.36
C ASN A 482 6.13 46.93 13.63
N GLY A 483 5.06 46.40 14.22
CA GLY A 483 3.84 47.16 14.58
C GLY A 483 3.75 47.51 16.06
N ALA A 484 2.67 48.20 16.42
CA ALA A 484 2.36 48.54 17.80
C ALA A 484 1.65 47.36 18.49
N ALA A 485 2.07 47.03 19.72
CA ALA A 485 1.40 46.01 20.51
C ALA A 485 -0.05 46.44 20.83
N GLN A 486 -1.00 45.54 20.57
CA GLN A 486 -2.41 45.70 20.92
C GLN A 486 -2.72 44.80 22.12
N THR A 487 -3.42 45.33 23.12
CA THR A 487 -3.67 44.60 24.37
C THR A 487 -5.16 44.61 24.71
N ALA A 488 -5.69 43.42 25.00
CA ALA A 488 -7.03 43.24 25.56
C ALA A 488 -6.88 42.61 26.95
N SER A 489 -7.69 43.04 27.93
CA SER A 489 -7.66 42.42 29.27
C SER A 489 -9.01 42.46 30.00
N ASP A 490 -9.24 41.49 30.88
CA ASP A 490 -10.46 41.39 31.69
C ASP A 490 -10.13 41.55 33.19
N GLY A 491 -10.66 42.60 33.81
CA GLY A 491 -10.37 42.92 35.21
C GLY A 491 -10.98 41.92 36.20
N ALA A 492 -12.20 41.44 35.93
CA ALA A 492 -12.91 40.51 36.82
C ALA A 492 -12.21 39.16 36.87
N SER A 493 -11.87 38.61 35.71
CA SER A 493 -11.09 37.37 35.63
C SER A 493 -9.71 37.52 36.27
N LYS A 494 -9.04 38.67 36.15
CA LYS A 494 -7.77 38.92 36.85
C LYS A 494 -7.91 38.87 38.38
N PHE A 495 -9.03 39.34 38.93
CA PHE A 495 -9.31 39.22 40.36
C PHE A 495 -9.47 37.75 40.78
N ASP A 496 -10.17 36.96 39.98
CA ASP A 496 -10.48 35.56 40.31
C ASP A 496 -9.32 34.59 40.02
N HIS A 497 -8.46 34.91 39.04
CA HIS A 497 -7.51 33.97 38.46
C HIS A 497 -6.05 34.46 38.36
N PHE A 498 -5.77 35.63 38.93
CA PHE A 498 -4.51 36.38 38.79
C PHE A 498 -4.20 36.78 37.35
N ALA A 499 -3.30 37.74 37.16
CA ALA A 499 -2.91 38.17 35.82
C ALA A 499 -2.19 37.04 35.06
N ARG A 500 -2.71 36.70 33.88
CA ARG A 500 -2.19 35.69 32.97
C ARG A 500 -2.19 36.22 31.54
N THR A 501 -0.99 36.50 31.04
CA THR A 501 -0.81 37.16 29.75
C THR A 501 -0.50 36.16 28.65
N LEU A 502 -1.25 36.22 27.55
CA LEU A 502 -0.99 35.50 26.31
C LEU A 502 -0.25 36.41 25.32
N PRO A 503 1.05 36.18 25.06
CA PRO A 503 1.73 36.85 23.97
C PRO A 503 1.43 36.15 22.63
N ASP A 504 1.06 36.93 21.63
CA ASP A 504 0.90 36.50 20.24
C ASP A 504 1.50 37.56 19.30
N THR A 505 2.83 37.51 19.18
CA THR A 505 3.65 38.58 18.60
C THR A 505 4.43 38.10 17.37
N ASP A 506 5.08 39.06 16.70
CA ASP A 506 5.84 38.86 15.46
C ASP A 506 5.00 38.29 14.31
N LEU A 507 3.73 38.72 14.24
CA LEU A 507 2.79 38.26 13.21
C LEU A 507 3.02 39.00 11.88
N LEU A 508 3.01 38.29 10.76
CA LEU A 508 3.20 38.89 9.43
C LEU A 508 2.00 39.72 8.92
N ALA A 509 0.96 39.93 9.72
CA ALA A 509 -0.21 40.75 9.36
C ALA A 509 0.18 42.22 9.09
N ALA A 510 -0.51 42.89 8.17
CA ALA A 510 -0.20 44.27 7.77
C ALA A 510 -0.82 45.34 8.69
N SER A 511 -1.91 45.04 9.41
CA SER A 511 -2.66 46.04 10.19
C SER A 511 -2.55 45.86 11.70
N ASP A 512 -2.32 46.97 12.42
CA ASP A 512 -2.43 47.00 13.89
C ASP A 512 -3.89 46.87 14.35
N SER A 513 -4.87 47.33 13.56
CA SER A 513 -6.29 47.18 13.92
C SER A 513 -6.71 45.71 13.95
N GLU A 514 -6.21 44.93 13.00
CA GLU A 514 -6.44 43.48 12.95
C GLU A 514 -5.86 42.80 14.21
N MET A 515 -4.73 43.27 14.74
CA MET A 515 -4.17 42.75 15.99
C MET A 515 -5.04 43.10 17.21
N ALA A 516 -5.71 44.24 17.20
CA ALA A 516 -6.65 44.61 18.26
C ALA A 516 -7.89 43.71 18.24
N ASP A 517 -8.42 43.40 17.06
CA ASP A 517 -9.53 42.47 16.89
C ASP A 517 -9.13 41.05 17.36
N ARG A 518 -7.93 40.59 16.98
CA ARG A 518 -7.37 39.30 17.42
C ARG A 518 -7.25 39.21 18.94
N ALA A 519 -6.74 40.26 19.59
CA ALA A 519 -6.55 40.29 21.03
C ALA A 519 -7.88 40.18 21.77
N ASN A 520 -8.90 40.94 21.34
CA ASN A 520 -10.25 40.87 21.92
C ASN A 520 -10.90 39.49 21.70
N TRP A 521 -10.75 38.93 20.50
CA TRP A 521 -11.30 37.63 20.15
C TRP A 521 -10.67 36.48 20.95
N LEU A 522 -9.35 36.50 21.14
CA LEU A 522 -8.64 35.52 21.98
C LEU A 522 -9.01 35.67 23.45
N LEU A 523 -9.08 36.90 23.97
CA LEU A 523 -9.46 37.17 25.36
C LEU A 523 -10.86 36.61 25.66
N ALA A 524 -11.83 36.87 24.78
CA ALA A 524 -13.21 36.43 24.98
C ALA A 524 -13.35 34.90 25.17
N ARG A 525 -12.43 34.11 24.62
CA ARG A 525 -12.46 32.63 24.71
C ARG A 525 -11.66 32.07 25.86
N ARG A 526 -10.65 32.81 26.33
CA ARG A 526 -9.60 32.28 27.20
C ARG A 526 -9.62 32.92 28.58
N LYS A 527 -10.42 33.97 28.78
CA LYS A 527 -10.48 34.67 30.08
C LYS A 527 -11.08 33.84 31.20
N ASP A 528 -11.85 32.79 30.90
CA ASP A 528 -12.51 31.94 31.89
C ASP A 528 -12.07 30.47 31.69
N PRO A 529 -11.91 29.66 32.76
CA PRO A 529 -11.59 28.24 32.63
C PRO A 529 -12.71 27.48 31.92
N GLN A 530 -12.35 26.60 30.98
CA GLN A 530 -13.30 25.85 30.17
C GLN A 530 -13.14 24.35 30.40
N TRP A 531 -14.28 23.65 30.40
CA TRP A 531 -14.28 22.19 30.33
C TRP A 531 -13.98 21.77 28.90
N ARG A 532 -13.01 20.87 28.72
CA ARG A 532 -12.58 20.38 27.42
C ARG A 532 -12.27 18.90 27.46
N ILE A 533 -12.41 18.25 26.33
CA ILE A 533 -11.89 16.91 26.08
C ILE A 533 -10.63 17.08 25.25
N LYS A 534 -9.50 16.59 25.76
CA LYS A 534 -8.20 16.65 25.07
C LYS A 534 -8.09 15.57 24.00
N THR A 535 -8.48 14.35 24.36
CA THR A 535 -8.37 13.18 23.48
C THR A 535 -9.62 12.31 23.58
N ILE A 536 -9.94 11.62 22.49
CA ILE A 536 -10.92 10.53 22.44
C ILE A 536 -10.28 9.31 21.79
N VAL A 537 -10.58 8.12 22.32
CA VAL A 537 -10.10 6.84 21.82
C VAL A 537 -11.28 6.06 21.26
N LEU A 538 -11.16 5.62 20.00
CA LEU A 538 -12.19 4.92 19.26
C LEU A 538 -11.67 3.54 18.82
N ASP A 539 -12.49 2.51 19.06
CA ASP A 539 -12.27 1.15 18.58
C ASP A 539 -13.41 0.78 17.61
N PRO A 540 -13.17 0.89 16.29
CA PRO A 540 -14.18 0.58 15.29
C PRO A 540 -14.51 -0.91 15.19
N GLU A 541 -13.71 -1.82 15.77
CA GLU A 541 -14.03 -3.26 15.74
C GLU A 541 -15.20 -3.63 16.65
N GLY A 542 -15.59 -2.75 17.58
CA GLY A 542 -16.76 -2.93 18.42
C GLY A 542 -18.09 -2.56 17.77
N ASP A 543 -18.07 -1.74 16.70
CA ASP A 543 -19.28 -1.26 16.01
C ASP A 543 -18.95 -0.85 14.57
N ASP A 544 -19.43 -1.62 13.58
CA ASP A 544 -19.14 -1.39 12.16
C ASP A 544 -19.59 -0.01 11.64
N ARG A 545 -20.48 0.70 12.36
CA ARG A 545 -20.88 2.08 12.03
C ARG A 545 -19.72 3.07 12.19
N LEU A 546 -18.72 2.75 13.00
CA LEU A 546 -17.54 3.60 13.22
C LEU A 546 -16.61 3.66 12.01
N TRP A 547 -16.47 2.57 11.23
CA TRP A 547 -15.52 2.51 10.10
C TRP A 547 -15.61 3.66 9.11
N PRO A 548 -16.78 3.97 8.50
CA PRO A 548 -16.87 5.08 7.55
C PRO A 548 -16.59 6.44 8.21
N ILE A 549 -16.86 6.59 9.50
CA ILE A 549 -16.61 7.82 10.26
C ILE A 549 -15.11 7.97 10.52
N VAL A 550 -14.47 6.98 11.14
CA VAL A 550 -13.06 7.08 11.54
C VAL A 550 -12.10 7.13 10.35
N LEU A 551 -12.40 6.40 9.28
CA LEU A 551 -11.64 6.45 8.03
C LEU A 551 -11.92 7.71 7.20
N GLY A 552 -13.13 8.28 7.33
CA GLY A 552 -13.57 9.46 6.60
C GLY A 552 -13.23 10.81 7.26
N THR A 553 -12.81 10.79 8.52
CA THR A 553 -12.49 11.99 9.30
C THR A 553 -11.25 12.69 8.75
N GLU A 554 -11.29 14.02 8.69
CA GLU A 554 -10.14 14.87 8.42
C GLU A 554 -9.96 15.92 9.52
N ILE A 555 -8.75 16.47 9.63
CA ILE A 555 -8.44 17.59 10.52
C ILE A 555 -9.47 18.73 10.30
N GLY A 556 -9.97 19.30 11.38
CA GLY A 556 -11.00 20.33 11.41
C GLY A 556 -12.44 19.80 11.37
N ASP A 557 -12.66 18.49 11.22
CA ASP A 557 -14.01 17.94 11.29
C ASP A 557 -14.61 18.09 12.69
N ARG A 558 -15.92 18.35 12.74
CA ARG A 558 -16.68 18.63 13.96
C ARG A 558 -17.52 17.43 14.39
N TYR A 559 -17.48 17.10 15.68
CA TYR A 559 -18.25 16.02 16.28
C TYR A 559 -18.82 16.44 17.63
N THR A 560 -20.01 15.94 17.95
CA THR A 560 -20.60 16.11 19.28
C THR A 560 -20.14 14.96 20.17
N ILE A 561 -19.68 15.26 21.39
CA ILE A 561 -19.31 14.26 22.38
C ILE A 561 -20.21 14.38 23.59
N ARG A 562 -20.78 13.24 23.98
CA ARG A 562 -21.70 13.08 25.10
C ARG A 562 -21.13 12.19 26.19
N ARG A 563 -21.33 12.59 27.43
CA ARG A 563 -21.02 11.80 28.62
C ARG A 563 -22.16 11.86 29.63
N ARG A 564 -22.53 10.71 30.20
CA ARG A 564 -23.46 10.60 31.31
C ARG A 564 -22.74 10.10 32.57
N PRO A 565 -22.25 10.99 33.44
CA PRO A 565 -21.70 10.59 34.74
C PRO A 565 -22.77 9.89 35.60
N GLY A 566 -22.36 8.91 36.40
CA GLY A 566 -23.28 8.23 37.32
C GLY A 566 -23.95 9.22 38.28
N GLY A 567 -25.27 9.37 38.18
CA GLY A 567 -26.04 10.33 38.99
C GLY A 567 -25.90 11.81 38.58
N GLY A 568 -25.21 12.10 37.46
CA GLY A 568 -25.03 13.46 36.93
C GLY A 568 -25.92 13.78 35.73
N ALA A 569 -25.91 15.05 35.32
CA ALA A 569 -26.54 15.49 34.07
C ALA A 569 -25.72 15.09 32.84
N LEU A 570 -26.37 15.04 31.67
CA LEU A 570 -25.68 14.87 30.39
C LEU A 570 -24.70 16.03 30.17
N ILE A 571 -23.44 15.69 29.93
CA ILE A 571 -22.42 16.62 29.45
C ILE A 571 -22.37 16.44 27.92
N GLU A 572 -22.52 17.54 27.19
CA GLU A 572 -22.55 17.56 25.73
C GLU A 572 -21.85 18.81 25.23
N ALA A 573 -20.91 18.65 24.30
CA ALA A 573 -20.27 19.75 23.60
C ALA A 573 -19.77 19.28 22.23
N ASP A 574 -19.59 20.25 21.34
CA ASP A 574 -19.00 20.02 20.03
C ASP A 574 -17.48 20.24 20.09
N TYR A 575 -16.77 19.41 19.35
CA TYR A 575 -15.32 19.39 19.28
C TYR A 575 -14.84 19.30 17.84
N GLU A 576 -13.74 19.98 17.56
CA GLU A 576 -13.00 19.93 16.31
C GLU A 576 -11.77 19.02 16.44
N VAL A 577 -11.53 18.19 15.42
CA VAL A 577 -10.35 17.32 15.36
C VAL A 577 -9.10 18.14 15.01
N GLN A 578 -8.09 18.13 15.89
CA GLN A 578 -6.79 18.79 15.68
C GLN A 578 -5.69 17.82 15.27
N CYS A 579 -5.77 16.57 15.71
CA CYS A 579 -4.84 15.49 15.35
C CYS A 579 -5.60 14.19 15.18
N ILE A 580 -5.17 13.39 14.19
CA ILE A 580 -5.65 12.04 13.93
C ILE A 580 -4.45 11.11 14.06
N GLU A 581 -4.56 10.15 14.95
CA GLU A 581 -3.62 9.05 15.13
C GLU A 581 -4.33 7.73 14.82
N VAL A 582 -3.68 6.89 14.03
CA VAL A 582 -4.17 5.54 13.70
C VAL A 582 -3.11 4.54 14.12
N LEU A 583 -3.52 3.64 15.00
CA LEU A 583 -2.72 2.56 15.53
C LEU A 583 -3.30 1.23 15.03
N ILE A 584 -2.47 0.44 14.37
CA ILE A 584 -2.79 -0.91 13.94
C ILE A 584 -1.75 -1.81 14.58
N SER A 585 -2.17 -2.70 15.48
CA SER A 585 -1.25 -3.61 16.18
C SER A 585 -0.67 -4.67 15.23
N GLU A 586 0.27 -5.47 15.73
CA GLU A 586 0.80 -6.66 15.02
C GLU A 586 -0.30 -7.68 14.68
N GLU A 587 -1.32 -7.78 15.53
CA GLU A 587 -2.50 -8.61 15.33
C GLU A 587 -3.57 -7.92 14.44
N PHE A 588 -3.22 -6.79 13.82
CA PHE A 588 -4.10 -5.96 13.02
C PHE A 588 -5.33 -5.43 13.77
N ARG A 589 -5.20 -5.17 15.08
CA ARG A 589 -6.24 -4.52 15.88
C ARG A 589 -6.16 -3.01 15.69
N TRP A 590 -7.29 -2.39 15.38
CA TRP A 590 -7.37 -0.96 15.05
C TRP A 590 -7.75 -0.09 16.25
N GLN A 591 -7.08 1.05 16.37
CA GLN A 591 -7.45 2.10 17.30
C GLN A 591 -7.23 3.46 16.65
N PHE A 592 -8.19 4.36 16.83
CA PHE A 592 -8.08 5.75 16.40
C PHE A 592 -8.04 6.63 17.64
N ILE A 593 -7.07 7.54 17.69
CA ILE A 593 -6.98 8.53 18.76
C ILE A 593 -7.07 9.90 18.11
N TRP A 594 -8.04 10.71 18.55
CA TRP A 594 -8.17 12.09 18.08
C TRP A 594 -7.82 13.05 19.20
N THR A 595 -6.93 14.00 18.90
CA THR A 595 -6.80 15.19 19.74
C THR A 595 -7.86 16.19 19.33
N LEU A 596 -8.55 16.73 20.31
CA LEU A 596 -9.74 17.55 20.13
C LEU A 596 -9.55 18.94 20.71
N TRP A 597 -10.34 19.87 20.18
CA TRP A 597 -10.50 21.20 20.76
C TRP A 597 -11.97 21.58 20.79
N PRO A 598 -12.48 22.23 21.87
CA PRO A 598 -13.85 22.70 21.89
C PRO A 598 -14.16 23.58 20.68
N SER A 599 -15.21 23.24 19.94
CA SER A 599 -15.70 24.08 18.86
C SER A 599 -16.19 25.40 19.42
N ASP A 600 -16.05 26.47 18.65
CA ASP A 600 -16.55 27.77 19.05
C ASP A 600 -18.09 27.73 19.25
N PRO A 601 -18.60 28.00 20.47
CA PRO A 601 -20.03 28.03 20.72
C PRO A 601 -20.68 29.35 20.27
N THR A 602 -19.86 30.36 19.92
CA THR A 602 -20.33 31.70 19.58
C THR A 602 -21.05 31.69 18.24
N LYS A 603 -22.30 32.17 18.23
CA LYS A 603 -23.04 32.39 16.97
C LYS A 603 -22.65 33.74 16.40
N TYR A 604 -22.02 33.72 15.23
CA TYR A 604 -21.71 34.92 14.47
C TYR A 604 -22.85 35.28 13.54
N TRP A 605 -23.18 36.57 13.51
CA TRP A 605 -24.06 37.11 12.49
C TRP A 605 -23.27 37.19 11.20
N HIS A 606 -23.65 36.38 10.22
CA HIS A 606 -23.18 36.55 8.86
C HIS A 606 -24.00 37.68 8.25
N VAL A 607 -23.39 38.87 8.11
CA VAL A 607 -24.03 39.99 7.41
C VAL A 607 -23.97 39.66 5.92
N THR A 608 -25.00 38.95 5.45
CA THR A 608 -25.21 38.72 4.01
C THR A 608 -26.07 39.80 3.45
N ASN A 609 -25.94 40.00 2.16
CA ASN A 609 -26.51 41.16 1.50
C ASN A 609 -27.22 40.75 0.21
N GLY A 610 -28.06 39.73 0.34
CA GLY A 610 -29.02 39.32 -0.67
C GLY A 610 -28.48 38.31 -1.68
N ASP A 611 -27.31 38.53 -2.29
CA ASP A 611 -26.71 37.65 -3.30
C ASP A 611 -25.18 37.83 -3.28
N ASP A 612 -24.39 37.01 -2.57
CA ASP A 612 -22.90 36.99 -2.57
C ASP A 612 -22.15 38.35 -2.70
N GLU A 613 -22.75 39.46 -2.23
CA GLU A 613 -22.18 40.80 -2.40
C GLU A 613 -22.67 41.74 -1.30
N PHE A 614 -21.75 42.09 -0.39
CA PHE A 614 -21.87 42.97 0.78
C PHE A 614 -22.57 44.33 0.53
N ALA A 615 -23.34 44.80 1.51
CA ALA A 615 -23.80 46.18 1.68
C ALA A 615 -24.31 46.37 3.13
N PRO A 616 -24.53 47.61 3.57
CA PRO A 616 -23.84 48.14 4.74
C PRO A 616 -24.81 48.24 5.93
N TYR A 617 -24.25 48.64 7.08
CA TYR A 617 -24.93 49.02 8.33
C TYR A 617 -25.13 47.90 9.36
N ALA A 618 -24.14 47.76 10.25
CA ALA A 618 -24.40 47.54 11.67
C ALA A 618 -23.27 48.21 12.50
N VAL A 619 -23.65 48.98 13.51
CA VAL A 619 -22.70 49.63 14.43
C VAL A 619 -22.30 48.64 15.52
N LEU A 620 -20.99 48.46 15.67
CA LEU A 620 -20.31 47.55 16.59
C LEU A 620 -20.03 48.21 17.95
N GLY A 621 -19.97 47.45 19.06
CA GLY A 621 -19.18 47.91 20.21
C GLY A 621 -19.62 47.64 21.66
N GLU A 622 -20.77 47.02 21.96
CA GLU A 622 -21.13 46.76 23.38
C GLU A 622 -21.63 45.34 23.70
N THR A 623 -22.29 44.64 22.77
CA THR A 623 -22.76 43.25 22.97
C THR A 623 -22.43 42.30 21.82
N THR A 624 -21.70 42.80 20.81
CA THR A 624 -21.38 42.09 19.58
C THR A 624 -19.86 41.98 19.43
N VAL A 625 -19.37 40.73 19.30
CA VAL A 625 -17.96 40.43 19.03
C VAL A 625 -17.85 40.03 17.57
N LEU A 626 -16.98 40.70 16.80
CA LEU A 626 -16.65 40.26 15.44
C LEU A 626 -15.98 38.89 15.50
N GLY A 627 -16.35 37.99 14.59
CA GLY A 627 -15.57 36.79 14.34
C GLY A 627 -14.23 37.23 13.77
N TYR A 628 -13.15 36.92 14.49
CA TYR A 628 -11.81 37.22 14.02
C TYR A 628 -11.38 36.18 13.00
#